data_AF-G9NL43-F1
#
_entry.id   AF-G9NL43-F1
#
_cell.length_a   1.000
_cell.length_b   1.000
_cell.length_c   1.000
_cell.angle_alpha   90.00
_cell.angle_beta   90.00
_cell.angle_gamma   90.00
#
_symmetry.space_group_name_H-M   'P 1'
#
loop_
_entity.id
_entity.type
_entity.pdbx_description
1 polymer ?
#
loop_
_entity_poly.entity_id
_entity_poly.type
_entity_poly.pdbx_seq_one_letter_code
_entity_poly.pdbx_strand_id
1 'polypeptide(L)'
;MPDERILTALRFPENLAPTSLQLSHPHSSWIDVFPFPEMRDNLIRYEGYFSHAEFLTDLLGNLISCMDGACDLPRKWTNALPGSKNGDDAPDRRGLILWGEPYQRESWEVTPGFLRKWWWVVKGCGELIESTNRWRTVRGERPLRMAVLLQ
;
A
#
# COMPACT_ATOMS: atom_id res chain seq x y z
N MET A 1 -20.66 -23.88 -4.16
CA MET A 1 -20.35 -22.88 -5.20
C MET A 1 -21.34 -21.73 -5.05
N PRO A 2 -20.91 -20.48 -4.87
CA PRO A 2 -21.84 -19.36 -4.85
C PRO A 2 -22.46 -19.14 -6.23
N ASP A 3 -23.68 -18.60 -6.27
CA ASP A 3 -24.44 -18.32 -7.49
C ASP A 3 -23.73 -17.28 -8.37
N GLU A 4 -23.53 -17.58 -9.66
CA GLU A 4 -22.92 -16.68 -10.65
C GLU A 4 -23.65 -15.33 -10.75
N ARG A 5 -24.95 -15.29 -10.42
CA ARG A 5 -25.74 -14.05 -10.39
C ARG A 5 -25.32 -13.11 -9.25
N ILE A 6 -24.83 -13.64 -8.13
CA ILE A 6 -24.29 -12.83 -7.02
C ILE A 6 -22.93 -12.26 -7.41
N LEU A 7 -22.10 -13.05 -8.10
CA LEU A 7 -20.80 -12.60 -8.62
C LEU A 7 -20.95 -11.50 -9.69
N THR A 8 -22.06 -11.51 -10.44
CA THR A 8 -22.34 -10.49 -11.47
C THR A 8 -22.96 -9.21 -10.89
N ALA A 9 -23.73 -9.32 -9.79
CA ALA A 9 -24.38 -8.19 -9.12
C ALA A 9 -23.41 -7.39 -8.22
N LEU A 10 -22.40 -8.06 -7.66
CA LEU A 10 -21.25 -7.41 -7.05
C LEU A 10 -20.28 -7.02 -8.17
N ARG A 11 -20.61 -5.98 -8.94
CA ARG A 11 -19.65 -5.34 -9.87
C ARG A 11 -18.52 -4.73 -9.04
N PHE A 12 -17.60 -5.57 -8.58
CA PHE A 12 -16.35 -5.11 -8.03
C PHE A 12 -15.68 -4.22 -9.07
N PRO A 13 -15.10 -3.08 -8.68
CA PRO A 13 -14.23 -2.32 -9.56
C PRO A 13 -13.24 -3.32 -10.19
N GLU A 14 -13.03 -3.26 -11.51
CA GLU A 14 -12.15 -4.21 -12.22
C GLU A 14 -10.77 -4.35 -11.54
N ASN A 15 -10.30 -3.26 -10.94
CA ASN A 15 -9.05 -3.18 -10.20
C ASN A 15 -8.99 -4.02 -8.91
N LEU A 16 -10.14 -4.51 -8.41
CA LEU A 16 -10.25 -5.35 -7.21
C LEU A 16 -10.70 -6.78 -7.51
N ALA A 17 -10.90 -7.14 -8.79
CA ALA A 17 -11.18 -8.52 -9.15
C ALA A 17 -10.08 -9.46 -8.63
N PRO A 18 -10.41 -10.66 -8.12
CA PRO A 18 -9.42 -11.57 -7.56
C PRO A 18 -8.46 -12.07 -8.65
N THR A 19 -7.18 -12.20 -8.31
CA THR A 19 -6.18 -12.79 -9.22
C THR A 19 -6.27 -14.32 -9.21
N SER A 20 -5.66 -14.98 -10.21
CA SER A 20 -5.55 -16.44 -10.21
C SER A 20 -4.78 -16.99 -8.99
N LEU A 21 -3.81 -16.24 -8.47
CA LEU A 21 -3.08 -16.62 -7.27
C LEU A 21 -3.97 -16.56 -6.03
N GLN A 22 -4.76 -15.49 -5.89
CA GLN A 22 -5.72 -15.34 -4.80
C GLN A 22 -6.77 -16.45 -4.77
N LEU A 23 -7.21 -16.92 -5.94
CA LEU A 23 -8.17 -18.01 -6.05
C LEU A 23 -7.60 -19.39 -5.73
N SER A 24 -6.27 -19.54 -5.80
CA SER A 24 -5.59 -20.84 -5.63
C SER A 24 -4.83 -20.97 -4.31
N HIS A 25 -4.51 -19.86 -3.63
CA HIS A 25 -3.69 -19.84 -2.43
C HIS A 25 -4.43 -19.15 -1.27
N PRO A 26 -4.56 -19.81 -0.11
CA PRO A 26 -5.01 -19.15 1.10
C PRO A 26 -4.09 -17.97 1.44
N HIS A 27 -4.69 -16.83 1.78
CA HIS A 27 -3.95 -15.62 2.11
C HIS A 27 -4.72 -14.76 3.10
N SER A 28 -4.02 -13.82 3.76
CA SER A 28 -4.66 -12.85 4.65
C SER A 28 -5.59 -11.91 3.89
N SER A 29 -6.83 -11.76 4.38
CA SER A 29 -7.86 -10.92 3.75
C SER A 29 -7.51 -9.44 3.64
N TRP A 30 -6.58 -8.93 4.46
CA TRP A 30 -6.14 -7.52 4.33
C TRP A 30 -5.34 -7.27 3.04
N ILE A 31 -4.83 -8.31 2.37
CA ILE A 31 -4.14 -8.16 1.07
C ILE A 31 -5.14 -7.70 -0.01
N ASP A 32 -6.43 -8.04 0.12
CA ASP A 32 -7.47 -7.69 -0.85
C ASP A 32 -7.76 -6.18 -0.96
N VAL A 33 -7.22 -5.36 -0.06
CA VAL A 33 -7.48 -3.90 -0.05
C VAL A 33 -6.78 -3.15 -1.17
N PHE A 34 -5.74 -3.73 -1.78
CA PHE A 34 -4.93 -3.04 -2.77
C PHE A 34 -5.51 -3.20 -4.19
N PRO A 35 -5.76 -2.11 -4.93
CA PRO A 35 -6.27 -2.17 -6.31
C PRO A 35 -5.19 -2.53 -7.35
N PHE A 36 -4.13 -3.23 -6.92
CA PHE A 36 -2.97 -3.57 -7.73
C PHE A 36 -2.77 -5.09 -7.72
N PRO A 37 -3.16 -5.80 -8.79
CA PRO A 37 -3.02 -7.25 -8.90
C PRO A 37 -1.61 -7.76 -8.59
N GLU A 38 -0.57 -7.15 -9.17
CA GLU A 38 0.82 -7.56 -8.94
C GLU A 38 1.27 -7.35 -7.49
N MET A 39 0.82 -6.28 -6.84
CA MET A 39 1.13 -6.03 -5.43
C MET A 39 0.55 -7.12 -4.54
N ARG A 40 -0.72 -7.48 -4.77
CA ARG A 40 -1.40 -8.55 -4.05
C ARG A 40 -0.68 -9.87 -4.24
N ASP A 41 -0.36 -10.21 -5.49
CA ASP A 41 0.34 -11.45 -5.81
C ASP A 41 1.73 -11.51 -5.16
N ASN A 42 2.48 -10.41 -5.14
CA ASN A 42 3.76 -10.35 -4.44
C ASN A 42 3.60 -10.59 -2.93
N LEU A 43 2.62 -9.95 -2.29
CA LEU A 43 2.34 -10.16 -0.86
C LEU A 43 1.98 -11.60 -0.54
N ILE A 44 1.18 -12.25 -1.39
CA ILE A 44 0.78 -13.66 -1.22
C ILE A 44 1.98 -14.60 -1.39
N ARG A 45 2.79 -14.39 -2.44
CA ARG A 45 4.00 -15.21 -2.69
C ARG A 45 4.96 -15.18 -1.51
N TYR A 46 5.09 -14.04 -0.85
CA TYR A 46 6.03 -13.83 0.24
C TYR A 46 5.38 -13.81 1.63
N GLU A 47 4.11 -14.20 1.76
CA GLU A 47 3.34 -14.02 3.00
C GLU A 47 3.99 -14.67 4.23
N GLY A 48 4.67 -15.81 4.05
CA GLY A 48 5.41 -16.49 5.12
C GLY A 48 6.80 -15.91 5.44
N TYR A 49 7.24 -14.87 4.74
CA TYR A 49 8.62 -14.35 4.78
C TYR A 49 8.74 -12.92 5.33
N PHE A 50 7.64 -12.28 5.72
CA PHE A 50 7.66 -10.97 6.36
C PHE A 50 6.69 -10.92 7.56
N SER A 51 6.93 -9.98 8.48
CA SER A 51 6.01 -9.73 9.59
C SER A 51 4.82 -8.88 9.13
N HIS A 52 3.60 -9.45 9.14
CA HIS A 52 2.37 -8.72 8.81
C HIS A 52 2.20 -7.47 9.67
N ALA A 53 2.51 -7.55 10.97
CA ALA A 53 2.40 -6.42 11.90
C ALA A 53 3.38 -5.29 11.55
N GLU A 54 4.61 -5.63 11.20
CA GLU A 54 5.61 -4.65 10.77
C GLU A 54 5.22 -4.00 9.44
N PHE A 55 4.75 -4.80 8.48
CA PHE A 55 4.28 -4.31 7.20
C PHE A 55 3.11 -3.35 7.36
N LEU A 56 2.08 -3.72 8.12
CA LEU A 56 0.91 -2.86 8.37
C LEU A 56 1.29 -1.58 9.14
N THR A 57 2.26 -1.64 10.05
CA THR A 57 2.80 -0.47 10.74
C THR A 57 3.45 0.52 9.77
N ASP A 58 4.30 0.02 8.88
CA ASP A 58 4.95 0.84 7.86
C ASP A 58 4.00 1.28 6.75
N LEU A 59 2.93 0.52 6.47
CA LEU A 59 1.91 0.86 5.48
C LEU A 59 1.03 2.02 5.94
N LEU A 60 0.57 1.95 7.19
CA LEU A 60 -0.45 2.84 7.74
C LEU A 60 0.13 4.06 8.44
N GLY A 61 1.46 4.16 8.54
CA GLY A 61 2.15 5.38 8.97
C GLY A 61 1.58 5.98 10.27
N ASN A 62 1.32 5.13 11.28
CA ASN A 62 0.76 5.44 12.61
C ASN A 62 -0.78 5.63 12.73
N LEU A 63 -1.60 5.26 11.75
CA LEU A 63 -3.08 5.36 11.86
C LEU A 63 -3.76 4.29 12.75
N ILE A 64 -3.05 3.27 13.21
CA ILE A 64 -3.63 2.19 14.03
C ILE A 64 -2.93 2.10 15.38
N SER A 65 -3.60 2.62 16.43
CA SER A 65 -3.41 2.18 17.82
C SER A 65 -4.46 1.13 18.23
N CYS A 66 -5.32 0.66 17.32
CA CYS A 66 -6.46 -0.20 17.70
C CYS A 66 -6.11 -1.68 17.94
N MET A 67 -4.83 -2.07 17.79
CA MET A 67 -4.34 -3.42 18.10
C MET A 67 -3.57 -3.52 19.43
N ASP A 68 -3.46 -2.44 20.21
CA ASP A 68 -2.69 -2.48 21.46
C ASP A 68 -3.56 -2.92 22.65
N GLY A 69 -3.67 -4.24 22.81
CA GLY A 69 -4.12 -4.88 24.05
C GLY A 69 -2.98 -5.21 25.02
N ALA A 70 -1.71 -5.01 24.64
CA ALA A 70 -0.58 -5.33 25.52
C ALA A 70 0.75 -4.74 25.03
N CYS A 71 1.05 -3.48 25.40
CA CYS A 71 2.39 -3.11 25.88
C CYS A 71 2.40 -1.66 26.40
N ASP A 72 2.82 -1.49 27.65
CA ASP A 72 3.07 -0.19 28.30
C ASP A 72 4.34 0.47 27.72
N LEU A 73 4.33 0.85 26.45
CA LEU A 73 5.38 1.70 25.87
C LEU A 73 4.94 3.17 25.86
N PRO A 74 5.82 4.15 26.17
CA PRO A 74 5.42 5.55 26.24
C PRO A 74 4.88 6.05 24.89
N ARG A 75 3.56 6.24 24.86
CA ARG A 75 2.76 6.86 23.79
C ARG A 75 3.30 8.28 23.50
N LYS A 76 4.25 8.42 22.57
CA LYS A 76 4.56 9.74 22.00
C LYS A 76 3.71 9.95 20.75
N TRP A 77 2.47 10.35 21.00
CA TRP A 77 1.61 10.99 20.00
C TRP A 77 2.32 12.26 19.55
N THR A 78 2.97 12.23 18.38
CA THR A 78 3.31 13.48 17.70
C THR A 78 2.25 13.72 16.65
N ASN A 79 1.28 14.53 17.06
CA ASN A 79 0.35 15.20 16.18
C ASN A 79 1.15 16.00 15.13
N ALA A 80 0.93 15.72 13.86
CA ALA A 80 1.03 16.71 12.80
C ALA A 80 -0.09 16.34 11.83
N LEU A 81 -1.17 17.11 11.73
CA LEU A 81 -1.27 18.41 11.06
C LEU A 81 -2.18 19.34 11.89
N PRO A 82 -1.95 20.68 11.96
CA PRO A 82 -1.79 21.57 10.82
C PRO A 82 -0.66 22.62 10.96
N GLY A 83 0.01 22.96 9.85
CA GLY A 83 0.96 24.08 9.79
C GLY A 83 2.44 23.74 10.00
N SER A 84 2.89 22.58 9.53
CA SER A 84 4.34 22.29 9.47
C SER A 84 5.00 23.17 8.40
N LYS A 85 5.43 24.36 8.82
CA LYS A 85 6.42 25.15 8.09
C LYS A 85 7.74 24.40 8.19
N ASN A 86 7.99 23.53 7.22
CA ASN A 86 9.27 23.13 6.65
C ASN A 86 8.99 21.91 5.76
N GLY A 87 9.51 21.93 4.53
CA GLY A 87 9.22 20.96 3.48
C GLY A 87 9.13 19.53 3.98
N ASP A 88 8.04 18.87 3.58
CA ASP A 88 7.54 17.56 4.01
C ASP A 88 8.42 16.38 3.53
N ASP A 89 9.74 16.59 3.46
CA ASP A 89 10.75 15.56 3.25
C ASP A 89 11.18 14.99 4.60
N ALA A 90 10.25 14.47 5.41
CA ALA A 90 10.65 13.61 6.52
C ALA A 90 11.20 12.31 5.88
N PRO A 91 12.53 12.10 5.86
CA PRO A 91 13.16 11.09 5.00
C PRO A 91 12.77 9.66 5.39
N ASP A 92 12.13 9.47 6.54
CA ASP A 92 11.74 8.18 7.09
C ASP A 92 10.23 7.91 7.09
N ARG A 93 9.39 8.79 6.50
CA ARG A 93 7.96 8.49 6.36
C ARG A 93 7.76 7.28 5.46
N ARG A 94 7.19 6.22 6.02
CA ARG A 94 6.82 4.98 5.33
C ARG A 94 5.30 4.93 5.24
N GLY A 95 4.79 4.61 4.05
CA GLY A 95 3.41 4.27 3.83
C GLY A 95 2.99 4.41 2.37
N LEU A 96 1.70 4.20 2.15
CA LEU A 96 1.00 4.67 0.97
C LEU A 96 0.15 5.89 1.33
N ILE A 97 0.05 6.84 0.41
CA ILE A 97 -0.83 8.00 0.52
C ILE A 97 -2.00 7.78 -0.42
N LEU A 98 -3.22 7.99 0.09
CA LEU A 98 -4.45 7.91 -0.68
C LEU A 98 -4.98 9.33 -0.92
N TRP A 99 -5.02 9.74 -2.18
CA TRP A 99 -5.44 11.08 -2.63
C TRP A 99 -6.89 11.15 -3.11
N GLY A 100 -7.59 10.01 -3.15
CA GLY A 100 -8.94 9.89 -3.68
C GLY A 100 -9.57 8.56 -3.30
N GLU A 101 -10.31 7.97 -4.24
CA GLU A 101 -11.05 6.73 -4.00
C GLU A 101 -10.13 5.51 -3.93
N PRO A 102 -10.28 4.62 -2.94
CA PRO A 102 -9.34 3.51 -2.69
C PRO A 102 -9.31 2.45 -3.79
N TYR A 103 -10.36 2.32 -4.59
CA TYR A 103 -10.43 1.36 -5.70
C TYR A 103 -9.86 1.91 -7.03
N GLN A 104 -9.51 3.20 -7.07
CA GLN A 104 -8.87 3.84 -8.23
C GLN A 104 -7.35 3.81 -8.06
N ARG A 105 -6.64 3.21 -9.02
CA ARG A 105 -5.18 3.07 -8.96
C ARG A 105 -4.47 4.43 -8.92
N GLU A 106 -5.02 5.41 -9.61
CA GLU A 106 -4.52 6.78 -9.74
C GLU A 106 -4.62 7.58 -8.44
N SER A 107 -5.34 7.07 -7.44
CA SER A 107 -5.47 7.70 -6.13
C SER A 107 -4.33 7.35 -5.19
N TRP A 108 -3.47 6.38 -5.52
CA TRP A 108 -2.44 5.89 -4.62
C TRP A 108 -1.06 6.46 -4.94
N GLU A 109 -0.29 6.80 -3.91
CA GLU A 109 1.11 7.21 -4.00
C GLU A 109 1.95 6.41 -2.99
N VAL A 110 3.10 5.87 -3.41
CA VAL A 110 4.06 5.22 -2.51
C VAL A 110 5.10 6.21 -2.02
N THR A 111 5.35 6.24 -0.71
CA THR A 111 6.42 7.10 -0.16
C THR A 111 7.81 6.54 -0.47
N PRO A 112 8.86 7.39 -0.58
CA PRO A 112 10.21 6.91 -0.79
C PRO A 112 10.69 5.94 0.30
N GLY A 113 10.30 6.19 1.56
CA GLY A 113 10.64 5.34 2.69
C GLY A 113 10.04 3.94 2.59
N PHE A 114 8.76 3.85 2.21
CA PHE A 114 8.10 2.57 1.97
C PHE A 114 8.78 1.83 0.83
N LEU A 115 9.04 2.54 -0.28
CA LEU A 115 9.67 1.98 -1.45
C LEU A 115 11.06 1.39 -1.15
N ARG A 116 11.89 2.05 -0.33
CA ARG A 116 13.21 1.53 0.02
C ARG A 116 13.17 0.19 0.76
N LYS A 117 12.21 0.00 1.67
CA LYS A 117 12.12 -1.20 2.51
C LYS A 117 11.30 -2.31 1.84
N TRP A 118 10.16 -1.95 1.28
CA TRP A 118 9.17 -2.88 0.73
C TRP A 118 9.15 -2.88 -0.79
N TRP A 119 10.27 -2.54 -1.47
CA TRP A 119 10.35 -2.43 -2.93
C TRP A 119 9.80 -3.66 -3.66
N TRP A 120 10.00 -4.86 -3.09
CA TRP A 120 9.58 -6.13 -3.68
C TRP A 120 8.05 -6.26 -3.75
N VAL A 121 7.32 -5.61 -2.84
CA VAL A 121 5.84 -5.54 -2.85
C VAL A 121 5.36 -4.80 -4.09
N VAL A 122 6.11 -3.78 -4.51
CA VAL A 122 5.79 -2.85 -5.60
C VAL A 122 6.36 -3.30 -6.95
N LYS A 123 7.09 -4.43 -6.99
CA LYS A 123 7.68 -4.97 -8.22
C LYS A 123 6.58 -5.31 -9.22
N GLY A 124 6.70 -4.83 -10.45
CA GLY A 124 5.69 -5.03 -11.51
C GLY A 124 4.50 -4.06 -11.47
N CYS A 125 4.38 -3.23 -10.43
CA CYS A 125 3.28 -2.26 -10.29
C CYS A 125 3.59 -0.93 -11.01
N GLY A 126 3.68 -0.95 -12.35
CA GLY A 126 3.98 0.24 -13.17
C GLY A 126 3.02 1.40 -12.90
N GLU A 127 1.71 1.12 -12.87
CA GLU A 127 0.66 2.12 -12.63
C GLU A 127 0.78 2.82 -11.27
N LEU A 128 1.24 2.11 -10.22
CA LEU A 128 1.47 2.72 -8.92
C LEU A 128 2.65 3.71 -8.96
N ILE A 129 3.71 3.40 -9.71
CA ILE A 129 4.85 4.32 -9.88
C ILE A 129 4.46 5.52 -10.74
N GLU A 130 3.65 5.32 -11.78
CA GLU A 130 3.09 6.41 -12.60
C GLU A 130 2.21 7.34 -11.77
N SER A 131 1.25 6.78 -11.01
CA SER A 131 0.40 7.52 -10.08
C SER A 131 1.21 8.28 -9.04
N THR A 132 2.20 7.61 -8.43
CA THR A 132 3.14 8.22 -7.48
C THR A 132 3.86 9.42 -8.09
N ASN A 133 4.41 9.27 -9.30
CA ASN A 133 5.14 10.33 -9.96
C ASN A 133 4.24 11.48 -10.41
N ARG A 134 2.98 11.22 -10.76
CA ARG A 134 1.99 12.26 -11.02
C ARG A 134 1.78 13.13 -9.79
N TRP A 135 1.48 12.54 -8.63
CA TRP A 135 1.24 13.28 -7.39
C TRP A 135 2.47 14.04 -6.90
N ARG A 136 3.65 13.42 -6.96
CA ARG A 136 4.93 14.06 -6.63
C ARG A 136 5.21 15.26 -7.54
N THR A 137 5.00 15.12 -8.85
CA THR A 137 5.26 16.20 -9.82
C THR A 137 4.32 17.40 -9.60
N VAL A 138 3.05 17.15 -9.29
CA VAL A 138 2.09 18.23 -8.97
C VAL A 138 2.53 19.05 -7.76
N ARG A 139 3.25 18.45 -6.81
CA ARG A 139 3.83 19.14 -5.65
C ARG A 139 5.26 19.67 -5.85
N GLY A 140 5.83 19.50 -7.05
CA GLY A 140 7.21 19.90 -7.35
C GLY A 140 8.29 18.95 -6.79
N GLU A 141 7.91 17.74 -6.35
CA GLU A 141 8.84 16.72 -5.89
C GLU A 141 9.47 15.93 -7.05
N ARG A 142 10.68 15.40 -6.84
CA ARG A 142 11.35 14.56 -7.84
C ARG A 142 10.63 13.23 -8.04
N PRO A 143 10.44 12.77 -9.29
CA PRO A 143 9.91 11.44 -9.57
C PRO A 143 10.75 10.32 -8.94
N LEU A 144 10.08 9.31 -8.40
CA LEU A 144 10.71 8.07 -7.99
C LEU A 144 11.00 7.19 -9.20
N ARG A 145 12.09 6.46 -9.10
CA ARG A 145 12.47 5.42 -10.05
C ARG A 145 12.56 4.12 -9.28
N MET A 146 11.83 3.11 -9.75
CA MET A 146 12.16 1.74 -9.37
C MET A 146 13.47 1.41 -10.08
N ALA A 147 14.52 1.13 -9.31
CA ALA A 147 15.69 0.52 -9.89
C ALA A 147 15.22 -0.77 -10.55
N VAL A 148 15.28 -0.84 -11.88
CA VAL A 148 15.17 -2.10 -12.60
C VAL A 148 16.39 -2.89 -12.18
N LEU A 149 16.27 -3.68 -11.12
CA LEU A 149 17.21 -4.76 -10.87
C LEU A 149 17.00 -5.71 -12.05
N LEU A 150 17.82 -5.53 -13.08
CA LEU A 150 17.91 -6.42 -14.21
C LEU A 150 18.33 -7.79 -13.66
N GLN A 151 17.40 -8.75 -13.84
CA GLN A 151 17.55 -10.21 -13.82
C GLN A 151 17.86 -10.85 -12.46
#